data_AF-A0A355SXZ2-F1
#
_entry.id   AF-A0A355SXZ2-F1
#
_cell.length_a   1.000
_cell.length_b   1.000
_cell.length_c   1.000
_cell.angle_alpha   90.00
_cell.angle_beta   90.00
_cell.angle_gamma   90.00
#
_symmetry.space_group_name_H-M   'P 1'
#
loop_
_entity.id
_entity.type
_entity.pdbx_description
1 polymer ?
#
loop_
_entity_poly.entity_id
_entity_poly.type
_entity_poly.pdbx_seq_one_letter_code
_entity_poly.pdbx_strand_id
1 'polypeptide(L)'
;MSVRFSTFPRTQTPPTFIAQVVEVFERHSAKIGTVHLDKGLTSDQALAVLRDDLVAIGFDVEAGKRANDKIKRPVFFGENAQPDLQYEVDGWHPEWRAGLEVEAGRAWMGNAIYRDLIQALVMVEMDHLLLAVPQAYRYNTGGRATVSRDYENTVSVAEALYGHSRIAMPFSLCVVGY
;
A
#
# COMPACT_ATOMS: atom_id res chain seq x y z
N MET A 1 13.54 -5.20 -12.49
CA MET A 1 12.93 -6.47 -12.06
C MET A 1 11.47 -6.45 -12.48
N SER A 2 10.83 -7.60 -12.68
CA SER A 2 9.39 -7.68 -12.94
C SER A 2 8.61 -7.39 -11.66
N VAL A 3 7.56 -6.57 -11.75
CA VAL A 3 6.60 -6.40 -10.66
C VAL A 3 5.98 -7.75 -10.31
N ARG A 4 5.72 -7.98 -9.03
CA ARG A 4 5.04 -9.17 -8.51
C ARG A 4 3.84 -8.73 -7.70
N PHE A 5 2.80 -9.55 -7.63
CA PHE A 5 1.68 -9.25 -6.74
C PHE A 5 1.07 -10.51 -6.12
N SER A 6 0.40 -10.32 -5.00
CA SER A 6 -0.33 -11.37 -4.28
C SER A 6 -1.61 -10.81 -3.69
N THR A 7 -2.71 -11.53 -3.88
CA THR A 7 -4.02 -11.10 -3.42
C THR A 7 -4.54 -12.01 -2.32
N PHE A 8 -5.30 -11.43 -1.40
CA PHE A 8 -5.87 -12.08 -0.23
C PHE A 8 -7.33 -11.67 -0.05
N PRO A 9 -8.21 -12.58 0.42
CA PRO A 9 -7.88 -13.96 0.81
C PRO A 9 -7.52 -14.83 -0.40
N ARG A 10 -6.70 -15.86 -0.18
CA ARG A 10 -6.26 -16.80 -1.25
C ARG A 10 -7.40 -17.67 -1.80
N THR A 11 -8.58 -17.58 -1.21
CA THR A 11 -9.77 -18.38 -1.53
C THR A 11 -10.76 -17.66 -2.45
N GLN A 12 -10.43 -16.46 -2.92
CA GLN A 12 -11.30 -15.66 -3.79
C GLN A 12 -10.59 -15.24 -5.08
N THR A 13 -11.38 -15.07 -6.13
CA THR A 13 -10.86 -14.48 -7.39
C THR A 13 -10.59 -12.99 -7.15
N PRO A 14 -9.43 -12.46 -7.57
CA PRO A 14 -9.14 -11.04 -7.36
C PRO A 14 -10.04 -10.15 -8.22
N PRO A 15 -10.41 -8.95 -7.75
CA PRO A 15 -11.05 -7.94 -8.59
C PRO A 15 -10.27 -7.66 -9.88
N THR A 16 -10.98 -7.48 -10.99
CA THR A 16 -10.36 -7.30 -12.32
C THR A 16 -9.54 -6.02 -12.43
N PHE A 17 -9.86 -4.98 -11.63
CA PHE A 17 -9.11 -3.73 -11.60
C PHE A 17 -7.67 -3.87 -11.10
N ILE A 18 -7.34 -4.95 -10.37
CA ILE A 18 -5.98 -5.18 -9.88
C ILE A 18 -4.97 -5.22 -11.04
N ALA A 19 -5.37 -5.74 -12.20
CA ALA A 19 -4.51 -5.73 -13.39
C ALA A 19 -4.16 -4.30 -13.83
N GLN A 20 -5.10 -3.35 -13.76
CA GLN A 20 -4.87 -1.95 -14.12
C GLN A 20 -3.86 -1.30 -13.17
N VAL A 21 -4.01 -1.54 -11.86
CA VAL A 21 -3.07 -1.04 -10.85
C VAL A 21 -1.67 -1.61 -11.09
N VAL A 22 -1.54 -2.93 -11.27
CA VAL A 22 -0.24 -3.58 -11.51
C VAL A 22 0.43 -3.03 -12.76
N GLU A 23 -0.32 -2.78 -13.84
CA GLU A 23 0.21 -2.19 -15.07
C GLU A 23 0.85 -0.81 -14.84
N VAL A 24 0.27 0.02 -13.95
CA VAL A 24 0.87 1.31 -13.56
C VAL A 24 2.25 1.10 -12.94
N PHE A 25 2.39 0.17 -11.99
CA PHE A 25 3.68 -0.14 -11.37
C PHE A 25 4.68 -0.73 -12.38
N GLU A 26 4.23 -1.59 -13.28
CA GLU A 26 5.09 -2.17 -14.33
C GLU A 26 5.66 -1.10 -15.25
N ARG A 27 4.82 -0.16 -15.69
CA ARG A 27 5.21 0.95 -16.59
C ARG A 27 6.30 1.83 -15.99
N HIS A 28 6.27 2.03 -14.67
CA HIS A 28 7.25 2.87 -13.96
C HIS A 28 8.35 2.09 -13.24
N SER A 29 8.38 0.75 -13.37
CA SER A 29 9.32 -0.14 -12.66
C SER A 29 10.80 0.27 -12.79
N ALA A 30 11.20 0.81 -13.94
CA ALA A 30 12.57 1.31 -14.16
C ALA A 30 12.91 2.57 -13.33
N LYS A 31 11.91 3.35 -12.93
CA LYS A 31 12.07 4.60 -12.15
C LYS A 31 11.95 4.36 -10.65
N ILE A 32 11.05 3.45 -10.25
CA ILE A 32 10.74 3.21 -8.82
C ILE A 32 11.45 2.00 -8.24
N GLY A 33 11.99 1.12 -9.08
CA GLY A 33 12.67 -0.09 -8.64
C GLY A 33 13.92 0.21 -7.81
N THR A 34 14.07 -0.49 -6.69
CA THR A 34 15.15 -0.27 -5.70
C THR A 34 16.49 -0.93 -6.06
N VAL A 35 16.56 -1.65 -7.17
CA VAL A 35 17.72 -2.50 -7.53
C VAL A 35 18.95 -1.69 -7.98
N HIS A 36 18.76 -0.48 -8.51
CA HIS A 36 19.82 0.31 -9.17
C HIS A 36 20.13 1.66 -8.52
N LEU A 37 19.51 1.98 -7.38
CA LEU A 37 19.66 3.28 -6.72
C LEU A 37 20.48 3.13 -5.43
N ASP A 38 21.66 3.76 -5.37
CA ASP A 38 22.52 3.79 -4.16
C ASP A 38 21.82 4.43 -2.95
N LYS A 39 20.85 5.33 -3.21
CA LYS A 39 19.81 5.77 -2.28
C LYS A 39 18.46 5.52 -2.94
N GLY A 40 17.71 4.53 -2.45
CA GLY A 40 16.35 4.26 -2.92
C GLY A 40 15.42 5.49 -2.77
N LEU A 41 14.30 5.48 -3.50
CA LEU A 41 13.27 6.50 -3.37
C LEU A 41 12.58 6.44 -2.00
N THR A 42 12.10 7.59 -1.51
CA THR A 42 11.11 7.64 -0.43
C THR A 42 9.72 7.28 -0.95
N SER A 43 8.79 6.94 -0.05
CA SER A 43 7.37 6.70 -0.38
C SER A 43 6.79 7.84 -1.21
N ASP A 44 6.93 9.08 -0.74
CA ASP A 44 6.49 10.29 -1.46
C ASP A 44 7.04 10.39 -2.90
N GLN A 45 8.30 9.98 -3.11
CA GLN A 45 8.95 10.06 -4.42
C GLN A 45 8.45 8.96 -5.35
N ALA A 46 8.24 7.74 -4.84
CA ALA A 46 7.64 6.65 -5.61
C ALA A 46 6.19 7.01 -6.00
N LEU A 47 5.39 7.49 -5.04
CA LEU A 47 4.02 7.92 -5.29
C LEU A 47 3.95 9.07 -6.30
N ALA A 48 4.86 10.04 -6.22
CA ALA A 48 4.91 11.14 -7.19
C ALA A 48 5.18 10.66 -8.63
N VAL A 49 5.97 9.60 -8.81
CA VAL A 49 6.21 9.00 -10.14
C VAL A 49 4.96 8.29 -10.67
N LEU A 50 4.18 7.66 -9.78
CA LEU A 50 2.99 6.88 -10.13
C LEU A 50 1.73 7.72 -10.31
N ARG A 51 1.71 8.93 -9.73
CA ARG A 51 0.51 9.76 -9.56
C ARG A 51 -0.32 9.93 -10.81
N ASP A 52 0.27 10.40 -11.91
CA ASP A 52 -0.49 10.76 -13.12
C ASP A 52 -1.26 9.55 -13.69
N ASP A 53 -0.65 8.37 -13.66
CA ASP A 53 -1.26 7.15 -14.17
C ASP A 53 -2.28 6.55 -13.19
N LEU A 54 -2.05 6.68 -11.88
CA LEU A 54 -3.04 6.31 -10.85
C LEU A 54 -4.30 7.19 -10.96
N VAL A 55 -4.11 8.50 -11.15
CA VAL A 55 -5.22 9.45 -11.39
C VAL A 55 -5.95 9.10 -12.68
N ALA A 56 -5.22 8.74 -13.75
CA ALA A 56 -5.82 8.35 -15.02
C ALA A 56 -6.73 7.11 -14.92
N ILE A 57 -6.50 6.23 -13.95
CA ILE A 57 -7.37 5.07 -13.66
C ILE A 57 -8.39 5.33 -12.54
N GLY A 58 -8.57 6.57 -12.09
CA GLY A 58 -9.66 6.98 -11.19
C GLY A 58 -9.30 7.10 -9.71
N PHE A 59 -8.02 7.05 -9.33
CA PHE A 59 -7.61 7.37 -7.96
C PHE A 59 -7.56 8.87 -7.70
N ASP A 60 -8.08 9.27 -6.55
CA ASP A 60 -7.56 10.44 -5.85
C ASP A 60 -6.22 10.04 -5.23
N VAL A 61 -5.15 10.81 -5.47
CA VAL A 61 -3.80 10.52 -4.95
C VAL A 61 -3.30 11.73 -4.17
N GLU A 62 -2.74 11.51 -2.98
CA GLU A 62 -2.27 12.61 -2.15
C GLU A 62 -1.20 13.44 -2.87
N ALA A 63 -1.34 14.76 -2.82
CA ALA A 63 -0.49 15.69 -3.57
C ALA A 63 0.72 16.19 -2.78
N GLY A 64 0.70 16.07 -1.45
CA GLY A 64 1.71 16.61 -0.55
C GLY A 64 1.41 16.42 0.94
N LYS A 65 2.25 17.01 1.79
CA LYS A 65 2.19 16.83 3.26
C LYS A 65 1.26 17.80 3.99
N ARG A 66 0.62 18.73 3.29
CA ARG A 66 -0.27 19.69 3.95
C ARG A 66 -1.57 18.99 4.27
N ALA A 67 -2.22 19.38 5.37
CA ALA A 67 -3.45 18.73 5.83
C ALA A 67 -4.59 18.72 4.78
N ASN A 68 -4.62 19.70 3.86
CA ASN A 68 -5.60 19.77 2.77
C ASN A 68 -5.24 18.90 1.56
N ASP A 69 -4.00 18.42 1.49
CA ASP A 69 -3.52 17.55 0.40
C ASP A 69 -3.65 16.07 0.78
N LYS A 70 -4.05 15.78 2.03
CA LYS A 70 -4.21 14.43 2.59
C LYS A 70 -5.59 13.86 2.30
N ILE A 71 -5.63 12.59 1.93
CA ILE A 71 -6.88 11.86 1.69
C ILE A 71 -7.27 11.17 2.99
N LYS A 72 -8.41 11.56 3.56
CA LYS A 72 -8.88 11.06 4.86
C LYS A 72 -10.04 10.10 4.70
N ARG A 73 -9.98 8.98 5.42
CA ARG A 73 -11.03 7.97 5.49
C ARG A 73 -11.61 7.92 6.91
N PRO A 74 -12.95 7.93 7.05
CA PRO A 74 -13.59 7.87 8.35
C PRO A 74 -13.36 6.52 9.03
N VAL A 75 -13.16 6.57 10.35
CA VAL A 75 -13.08 5.42 11.24
C VAL A 75 -14.31 5.40 12.15
N PHE A 76 -14.63 6.55 12.76
CA PHE A 76 -15.83 6.74 13.57
C PHE A 76 -16.61 7.96 13.09
N PHE A 77 -17.92 7.88 13.24
CA PHE A 77 -18.82 9.01 13.06
C PHE A 77 -19.37 9.42 14.44
N GLY A 78 -19.28 10.71 14.74
CA GLY A 78 -19.80 11.33 15.94
C GLY A 78 -21.20 11.91 15.72
N GLU A 79 -21.49 13.01 16.43
CA GLU A 79 -22.78 13.69 16.36
C GLU A 79 -23.08 14.17 14.93
N ASN A 80 -24.34 14.06 14.51
CA ASN A 80 -24.81 14.43 13.17
C ASN A 80 -24.09 13.69 12.02
N ALA A 81 -23.64 12.45 12.27
CA ALA A 81 -22.93 11.61 11.31
C ALA A 81 -21.67 12.27 10.72
N GLN A 82 -21.03 13.18 11.47
CA GLN A 82 -19.77 13.78 11.07
C GLN A 82 -18.60 12.86 11.45
N PRO A 83 -17.59 12.68 10.58
CA PRO A 83 -16.38 11.94 10.96
C PRO A 83 -15.70 12.54 12.20
N ASP A 84 -15.50 11.72 13.23
CA ASP A 84 -14.86 12.12 14.49
C ASP A 84 -13.40 11.65 14.57
N LEU A 85 -13.14 10.41 14.13
CA LEU A 85 -11.80 9.88 13.90
C LEU A 85 -11.63 9.53 12.43
N GLN A 86 -10.50 9.95 11.86
CA GLN A 86 -10.13 9.68 10.47
C GLN A 86 -8.66 9.28 10.41
N TYR A 87 -8.34 8.39 9.46
CA TYR A 87 -6.97 8.06 9.10
C TYR A 87 -6.69 8.49 7.66
N GLU A 88 -5.41 8.63 7.33
CA GLU A 88 -4.95 9.07 6.02
C GLU A 88 -4.59 7.84 5.17
N VAL A 89 -4.74 7.96 3.85
CA VAL A 89 -4.28 6.99 2.85
C VAL A 89 -3.53 7.72 1.74
N ASP A 90 -2.57 7.07 1.10
CA ASP A 90 -1.84 7.66 -0.03
C ASP A 90 -2.72 7.85 -1.27
N GLY A 91 -3.71 6.99 -1.46
CA GLY A 91 -4.68 7.09 -2.54
C GLY A 91 -6.03 6.44 -2.25
N TRP A 92 -7.07 6.92 -2.90
CA TRP A 92 -8.43 6.41 -2.78
C TRP A 92 -9.12 6.32 -4.13
N HIS A 93 -9.69 5.16 -4.44
CA HIS A 93 -10.59 5.01 -5.59
C HIS A 93 -12.03 4.92 -5.09
N PRO A 94 -12.91 5.88 -5.40
CA PRO A 94 -14.27 5.93 -4.86
C PRO A 94 -15.17 4.81 -5.39
N GLU A 95 -15.08 4.47 -6.69
CA GLU A 95 -15.94 3.42 -7.25
C GLU A 95 -15.54 2.01 -6.80
N TRP A 96 -14.25 1.71 -6.78
CA TRP A 96 -13.74 0.42 -6.27
C TRP A 96 -13.70 0.35 -4.75
N ARG A 97 -13.92 1.47 -4.05
CA ARG A 97 -13.78 1.56 -2.59
C ARG A 97 -12.42 1.02 -2.12
N ALA A 98 -11.37 1.42 -2.84
CA ALA A 98 -10.03 0.89 -2.69
C ALA A 98 -9.07 1.94 -2.13
N GLY A 99 -8.42 1.62 -1.00
CA GLY A 99 -7.29 2.38 -0.48
C GLY A 99 -5.98 1.95 -1.13
N LEU A 100 -5.06 2.88 -1.32
CA LEU A 100 -3.68 2.64 -1.76
C LEU A 100 -2.71 3.15 -0.69
N GLU A 101 -1.69 2.35 -0.40
CA GLU A 101 -0.55 2.71 0.43
C GLU A 101 0.74 2.31 -0.31
N VAL A 102 1.66 3.26 -0.47
CA VAL A 102 2.93 3.07 -1.17
C VAL A 102 4.08 3.23 -0.19
N GLU A 103 4.68 2.12 0.19
CA GLU A 103 5.77 2.08 1.13
C GLU A 103 7.11 1.94 0.42
N ALA A 104 8.12 2.72 0.83
CA ALA A 104 9.48 2.59 0.33
C ALA A 104 10.51 2.63 1.47
N GLY A 105 11.70 2.09 1.21
CA GLY A 105 12.81 2.15 2.16
C GLY A 105 12.68 1.16 3.31
N ARG A 106 13.00 1.57 4.55
CA ARG A 106 12.95 0.72 5.77
C ARG A 106 11.52 0.45 6.28
N ALA A 107 10.50 0.49 5.41
CA ALA A 107 9.09 0.40 5.80
C ALA A 107 8.78 -0.84 6.67
N TRP A 108 9.37 -1.99 6.33
CA TRP A 108 9.27 -3.21 7.14
C TRP A 108 9.84 -3.04 8.56
N MET A 109 11.01 -2.41 8.69
CA MET A 109 11.65 -2.18 10.00
C MET A 109 10.92 -1.13 10.86
N GLY A 110 10.07 -0.30 10.25
CA GLY A 110 9.31 0.75 10.90
C GLY A 110 7.88 0.37 11.30
N ASN A 111 7.49 -0.90 11.14
CA ASN A 111 6.11 -1.40 11.35
C ASN A 111 5.05 -0.69 10.48
N ALA A 112 5.45 -0.05 9.38
CA ALA A 112 4.52 0.70 8.53
C ALA A 112 3.39 -0.20 8.00
N ILE A 113 3.78 -1.35 7.44
CA ILE A 113 2.86 -2.41 6.98
C ILE A 113 1.82 -2.80 8.04
N TYR A 114 2.24 -3.00 9.30
CA TYR A 114 1.32 -3.35 10.38
C TYR A 114 0.35 -2.21 10.70
N ARG A 115 0.85 -0.97 10.73
CA ARG A 115 0.03 0.21 10.95
C ARG A 115 -1.02 0.35 9.85
N ASP A 116 -0.64 0.24 8.58
CA ASP A 116 -1.55 0.43 7.46
C ASP A 116 -2.63 -0.66 7.42
N LEU A 117 -2.26 -1.92 7.68
CA LEU A 117 -3.22 -3.02 7.82
C LEU A 117 -4.21 -2.81 8.97
N ILE A 118 -3.75 -2.30 10.12
CA ILE A 118 -4.60 -2.05 11.30
C ILE A 118 -5.47 -0.79 11.10
N GLN A 119 -4.95 0.24 10.45
CA GLN A 119 -5.73 1.44 10.13
C GLN A 119 -6.83 1.12 9.11
N ALA A 120 -6.50 0.41 8.04
CA ALA A 120 -7.48 -0.07 7.06
C ALA A 120 -8.55 -0.98 7.68
N LEU A 121 -8.19 -1.81 8.67
CA LEU A 121 -9.13 -2.69 9.38
C LEU A 121 -10.29 -1.92 10.04
N VAL A 122 -10.05 -0.67 10.43
CA VAL A 122 -11.04 0.17 11.13
C VAL A 122 -11.57 1.32 10.28
N MET A 123 -11.05 1.54 9.08
CA MET A 123 -11.61 2.50 8.14
C MET A 123 -12.94 1.97 7.60
N VAL A 124 -13.98 2.78 7.67
CA VAL A 124 -15.28 2.41 7.12
C VAL A 124 -15.28 2.55 5.60
N GLU A 125 -16.09 1.70 4.98
CA GLU A 125 -16.32 1.70 3.54
C GLU A 125 -15.12 1.37 2.65
N MET A 126 -14.06 0.78 3.21
CA MET A 126 -12.94 0.25 2.44
C MET A 126 -13.18 -1.23 2.14
N ASP A 127 -13.38 -1.55 0.86
CA ASP A 127 -13.60 -2.94 0.42
C ASP A 127 -12.29 -3.60 -0.02
N HIS A 128 -11.32 -2.78 -0.46
CA HIS A 128 -10.02 -3.24 -0.94
C HIS A 128 -8.88 -2.37 -0.41
N LEU A 129 -7.75 -3.00 -0.04
CA LEU A 129 -6.48 -2.31 0.24
C LEU A 129 -5.42 -2.77 -0.77
N LEU A 130 -4.74 -1.81 -1.38
CA LEU A 130 -3.59 -2.01 -2.24
C LEU A 130 -2.35 -1.55 -1.48
N LEU A 131 -1.45 -2.47 -1.17
CA LEU A 131 -0.23 -2.19 -0.41
C LEU A 131 0.98 -2.45 -1.29
N ALA A 132 1.61 -1.38 -1.75
CA ALA A 132 2.79 -1.45 -2.60
C ALA A 132 4.05 -1.34 -1.76
N VAL A 133 4.98 -2.27 -1.95
CA VAL A 133 6.26 -2.35 -1.21
C VAL A 133 7.40 -2.68 -2.17
N PRO A 134 8.66 -2.35 -1.84
CA PRO A 134 9.78 -2.77 -2.66
C PRO A 134 9.93 -4.29 -2.64
N GLN A 135 10.40 -4.90 -3.72
CA GLN A 135 10.74 -6.32 -3.70
C GLN A 135 11.87 -6.62 -2.70
N ALA A 136 12.89 -5.78 -2.72
CA ALA A 136 14.01 -5.88 -1.81
C ALA A 136 14.56 -4.50 -1.47
N TYR A 137 14.92 -4.30 -0.21
CA TYR A 137 15.56 -3.08 0.26
C TYR A 137 16.94 -3.37 0.81
N ARG A 138 17.97 -2.73 0.24
CA ARG A 138 19.36 -2.87 0.69
C ARG A 138 19.69 -1.79 1.71
N TYR A 139 20.29 -2.18 2.83
CA TYR A 139 20.72 -1.26 3.86
C TYR A 139 21.95 -1.77 4.60
N ASN A 140 22.68 -0.85 5.22
CA ASN A 140 23.84 -1.19 6.04
C ASN A 140 23.43 -1.29 7.50
N THR A 141 23.88 -2.35 8.17
CA THR A 141 23.75 -2.51 9.63
C THR A 141 25.06 -3.03 10.17
N GLY A 142 25.64 -2.31 11.14
CA GLY A 142 26.94 -2.65 11.71
C GLY A 142 28.07 -2.76 10.67
N GLY A 143 28.03 -1.95 9.60
CA GLY A 143 29.00 -2.01 8.50
C GLY A 143 28.80 -3.14 7.48
N ARG A 144 27.76 -3.98 7.64
CA ARG A 144 27.43 -5.07 6.71
C ARG A 144 26.23 -4.70 5.83
N ALA A 145 26.38 -4.92 4.52
CA ALA A 145 25.28 -4.82 3.58
C ALA A 145 24.29 -5.96 3.83
N THR A 146 23.05 -5.59 4.14
CA THR A 146 21.90 -6.47 4.40
C THR A 146 20.80 -6.17 3.39
N VAL A 147 19.96 -7.18 3.11
CA VAL A 147 18.82 -7.05 2.20
C VAL A 147 17.56 -7.48 2.94
N SER A 148 16.60 -6.57 3.08
CA SER A 148 15.23 -6.89 3.50
C SER A 148 14.43 -7.35 2.28
N ARG A 149 13.57 -8.34 2.48
CA ARG A 149 12.68 -8.91 1.48
C ARG A 149 11.25 -8.44 1.76
N ASP A 150 11.00 -7.15 1.53
CA ASP A 150 9.80 -6.49 2.05
C ASP A 150 8.51 -7.07 1.45
N TYR A 151 8.53 -7.43 0.16
CA TYR A 151 7.43 -8.13 -0.48
C TYR A 151 7.13 -9.49 0.18
N GLU A 152 8.13 -10.39 0.31
CA GLU A 152 7.93 -11.69 0.94
C GLU A 152 7.48 -11.57 2.40
N ASN A 153 8.06 -10.63 3.15
CA ASN A 153 7.70 -10.38 4.54
C ASN A 153 6.25 -9.90 4.66
N THR A 154 5.83 -8.97 3.80
CA THR A 154 4.46 -8.45 3.76
C THR A 154 3.45 -9.55 3.37
N VAL A 155 3.79 -10.38 2.38
CA VAL A 155 2.99 -11.55 2.00
C VAL A 155 2.85 -12.53 3.17
N SER A 156 3.91 -12.78 3.94
CA SER A 156 3.86 -13.67 5.10
C SER A 156 2.94 -13.14 6.21
N VAL A 157 2.93 -11.82 6.45
CA VAL A 157 1.98 -11.19 7.38
C VAL A 157 0.54 -11.33 6.87
N ALA A 158 0.30 -11.09 5.58
CA ALA A 158 -1.02 -11.25 4.98
C ALA A 158 -1.51 -12.71 5.07
N GLU A 159 -0.64 -13.70 4.83
CA GLU A 159 -0.96 -15.11 5.01
C GLU A 159 -1.39 -15.43 6.44
N ALA A 160 -0.65 -14.90 7.42
CA ALA A 160 -0.99 -15.07 8.82
C ALA A 160 -2.33 -14.43 9.18
N LEU A 161 -2.62 -13.21 8.72
CA LEU A 161 -3.85 -12.51 9.08
C LEU A 161 -5.08 -13.10 8.38
N TYR A 162 -5.01 -13.35 7.07
CA TYR A 162 -6.14 -13.86 6.28
C TYR A 162 -6.36 -15.36 6.45
N GLY A 163 -5.37 -16.11 6.94
CA GLY A 163 -5.48 -17.54 7.22
C GLY A 163 -5.91 -17.88 8.65
N HIS A 164 -5.99 -16.90 9.54
CA HIS A 164 -6.20 -17.14 10.98
C HIS A 164 -7.64 -16.91 11.39
N SER A 165 -8.15 -17.69 12.36
CA SER A 165 -9.55 -17.64 12.79
C SER A 165 -9.90 -16.52 13.77
N ARG A 166 -8.89 -15.95 14.47
CA ARG A 166 -9.09 -14.89 15.46
C ARG A 166 -9.35 -13.50 14.88
N ILE A 167 -9.04 -13.27 13.61
CA ILE A 167 -9.22 -11.98 12.95
C ILE A 167 -9.90 -12.26 11.62
N ALA A 168 -10.97 -11.53 11.32
CA ALA A 168 -11.58 -11.50 10.00
C ALA A 168 -11.28 -10.13 9.38
N MET A 169 -10.53 -10.11 8.29
CA MET A 169 -10.24 -8.88 7.56
C MET A 169 -11.49 -8.47 6.76
N PRO A 170 -12.02 -7.25 6.93
CA PRO A 170 -13.25 -6.80 6.28
C PRO A 170 -13.04 -6.31 4.84
N PHE A 171 -11.79 -6.26 4.38
CA PHE A 171 -11.38 -5.87 3.03
C PHE A 171 -10.57 -6.99 2.39
N SER A 172 -10.44 -6.98 1.06
CA SER A 172 -9.44 -7.79 0.36
C SER A 172 -8.12 -7.04 0.22
N LEU A 173 -6.99 -7.72 0.29
CA LEU A 173 -5.67 -7.10 0.14
C LEU A 173 -5.01 -7.49 -1.18
N CYS A 174 -4.40 -6.54 -1.88
CA CYS A 174 -3.39 -6.80 -2.89
C CYS A 174 -2.05 -6.25 -2.42
N VAL A 175 -1.05 -7.12 -2.30
CA VAL A 175 0.34 -6.72 -2.06
C VAL A 175 1.05 -6.63 -3.40
N VAL A 176 1.59 -5.47 -3.75
CA VAL A 176 2.37 -5.23 -4.98
C VAL A 176 3.84 -5.08 -4.61
N GLY A 177 4.71 -5.93 -5.15
CA GLY A 177 6.16 -5.86 -5.00
C GLY A 177 6.81 -5.21 -6.23
N TYR A 178 7.39 -4.02 -6.06
CA TYR A 178 8.02 -3.26 -7.15
C TYR A 178 9.55 -3.13 -7.05
#